data_AF-A0A970XLQ6-F1
#
_entry.id   AF-A0A970XLQ6-F1
#
_cell.length_a   1.000
_cell.length_b   1.000
_cell.length_c   1.000
_cell.angle_alpha   90.00
_cell.angle_beta   90.00
_cell.angle_gamma   90.00
#
_symmetry.space_group_name_H-M   'P 1'
#
loop_
_entity.id
_entity.type
_entity.pdbx_description
1 polymer ?
#
loop_
_entity_poly.entity_id
_entity_poly.type
_entity_poly.pdbx_seq_one_letter_code
_entity_poly.pdbx_strand_id
1 'polypeptide(L)'
;MAREINLKRENKILWIVIASILLVVLSSSLILFSVYYFDNYSKNPTVSSSAQNIILLIGDGMGEKHIEVAKLYEGKELTMTSKFGSSGELITRSLTPGATDSAAAATAMATGKKVGNGRIGYYSGSNLKNFAEYSQELYKKTGVVTTKSVTDATPAAFSSHVKKRSQQEEIALQQIRNSNLDVLFGLGQSFFSQYEEEIDNETRDYCVSFSELAQTQKEKVFCILPDDGISTIGNDRTLAVLTDKALDILSKDNDQGFFLMVEGAKIDTASHENNIQSMINELTAFDDAVAVALNFASSNPNTTVLVVADHETGRIKIPANPEAQDISDDWYSTKNHTIRNVPYYIYGPGTGELPSIIDNSDIFAVMCQLFGINSL
;
A
#
# COMPACT_ATOMS: atom_id res chain seq x y z
N MET A 1 18.14 28.02 -69.02
CA MET A 1 18.62 28.54 -67.73
C MET A 1 17.49 29.09 -66.84
N ALA A 2 16.72 30.12 -67.24
CA ALA A 2 15.63 30.69 -66.40
C ALA A 2 14.50 29.69 -66.03
N ARG A 3 14.08 28.84 -66.96
CA ARG A 3 13.02 27.83 -66.75
C ARG A 3 13.42 26.73 -65.74
N GLU A 4 14.70 26.40 -65.69
CA GLU A 4 15.28 25.37 -64.82
C GLU A 4 15.46 25.88 -63.38
N ILE A 5 15.77 27.18 -63.23
CA ILE A 5 15.82 27.86 -61.93
C ILE A 5 14.41 27.97 -61.32
N ASN A 6 13.39 28.23 -62.16
CA ASN A 6 12.00 28.32 -61.70
C ASN A 6 11.45 26.96 -61.23
N LEU A 7 11.71 25.87 -61.98
CA LEU A 7 11.35 24.50 -61.58
C LEU A 7 12.02 24.07 -60.26
N LYS A 8 13.29 24.42 -60.04
CA LYS A 8 13.98 24.15 -58.75
C LYS A 8 13.37 24.96 -57.59
N ARG A 9 12.85 26.16 -57.85
CA ARG A 9 12.21 27.01 -56.83
C ARG A 9 10.80 26.52 -56.50
N GLU A 10 10.02 26.13 -57.51
CA GLU A 10 8.68 25.53 -57.34
C GLU A 10 8.76 24.20 -56.57
N ASN A 11 9.73 23.34 -56.91
CA ASN A 11 9.96 22.09 -56.16
C ASN A 11 10.35 22.36 -54.70
N LYS A 12 11.17 23.38 -54.41
CA LYS A 12 11.48 23.77 -53.03
C LYS A 12 10.27 24.26 -52.25
N ILE A 13 9.41 25.07 -52.88
CA ILE A 13 8.17 25.55 -52.26
C ILE A 13 7.23 24.38 -51.97
N LEU A 14 7.08 23.44 -52.92
CA LEU A 14 6.28 22.24 -52.75
C LEU A 14 6.79 21.37 -51.57
N TRP A 15 8.10 21.16 -51.47
CA TRP A 15 8.69 20.41 -50.35
C TRP A 15 8.51 21.10 -48.99
N ILE A 16 8.59 22.44 -48.94
CA ILE A 16 8.32 23.20 -47.72
C ILE A 16 6.85 23.03 -47.30
N VAL A 17 5.91 23.15 -48.24
CA VAL A 17 4.47 22.99 -47.97
C VAL A 17 4.17 21.57 -47.46
N ILE A 18 4.73 20.53 -48.11
CA ILE A 18 4.57 19.14 -47.67
C ILE A 18 5.13 18.93 -46.25
N ALA A 19 6.33 19.45 -45.97
CA ALA A 19 6.95 19.34 -44.65
C ALA A 19 6.14 20.08 -43.57
N SER A 20 5.60 21.26 -43.87
CA SER A 20 4.72 22.00 -42.96
C SER A 20 3.41 21.25 -42.67
N ILE A 21 2.78 20.66 -43.70
CA ILE A 21 1.57 19.84 -43.53
C ILE A 21 1.87 18.62 -42.65
N LEU A 22 2.98 17.90 -42.91
CA LEU A 22 3.39 16.76 -42.10
C LEU A 22 3.64 17.14 -40.64
N LEU A 23 4.29 18.30 -40.39
CA LEU A 23 4.55 18.79 -39.05
C LEU A 23 3.25 19.09 -38.29
N VAL A 24 2.26 19.69 -38.96
CA VAL A 24 0.94 20.00 -38.38
C VAL A 24 0.13 18.72 -38.11
N VAL A 25 0.20 17.73 -39.00
CA VAL A 25 -0.44 16.43 -38.80
C VAL A 25 0.21 15.68 -37.62
N LEU A 26 1.54 15.70 -37.51
CA LEU A 26 2.25 15.10 -36.37
C LEU A 26 1.92 15.80 -35.05
N SER A 27 1.95 17.13 -35.01
CA SER A 27 1.66 17.87 -33.77
C SER A 27 0.20 17.70 -33.33
N SER A 28 -0.76 17.73 -34.26
CA SER A 28 -2.16 17.47 -33.95
C SER A 28 -2.40 16.03 -33.50
N SER A 29 -1.72 15.04 -34.08
CA SER A 29 -1.79 13.64 -33.63
C SER A 29 -1.21 13.45 -32.23
N LEU A 30 -0.11 14.13 -31.89
CA LEU A 30 0.45 14.13 -30.53
C LEU A 30 -0.50 14.78 -29.53
N ILE A 31 -1.14 15.90 -29.90
CA ILE A 31 -2.11 16.58 -29.04
C ILE A 31 -3.33 15.69 -28.81
N LEU A 32 -3.91 15.12 -29.87
CA LEU A 32 -5.05 14.20 -29.76
C LEU A 32 -4.69 12.95 -28.95
N PHE A 33 -3.50 12.39 -29.16
CA PHE A 33 -2.99 11.28 -28.36
C PHE A 33 -2.84 11.71 -26.89
N SER A 34 -2.25 12.88 -26.61
CA SER A 34 -2.08 13.38 -25.24
C SER A 34 -3.41 13.68 -24.54
N VAL A 35 -4.41 14.23 -25.25
CA VAL A 35 -5.75 14.47 -24.72
C VAL A 35 -6.49 13.15 -24.47
N TYR A 36 -6.44 12.21 -25.41
CA TYR A 36 -7.00 10.87 -25.23
C TYR A 36 -6.32 10.11 -24.07
N TYR A 37 -5.01 10.24 -23.94
CA TYR A 37 -4.25 9.64 -22.85
C TYR A 37 -4.58 10.32 -21.52
N PHE A 38 -4.71 11.65 -21.49
CA PHE A 38 -5.07 12.39 -20.28
C PHE A 38 -6.50 12.07 -19.84
N ASP A 39 -7.49 12.10 -20.74
CA ASP A 39 -8.89 11.90 -20.37
C ASP A 39 -9.21 10.44 -19.96
N ASN A 40 -8.45 9.45 -20.45
CA ASN A 40 -8.58 8.04 -20.06
C ASN A 40 -7.71 7.63 -18.86
N TYR A 41 -6.67 8.39 -18.50
CA TYR A 41 -5.74 8.04 -17.40
C TYR A 41 -5.75 9.04 -16.25
N SER A 42 -6.44 10.18 -16.36
CA SER A 42 -6.47 11.24 -15.34
C SER A 42 -7.80 11.35 -14.59
N LYS A 43 -8.71 10.39 -14.71
CA LYS A 43 -9.90 10.37 -13.85
C LYS A 43 -9.63 9.41 -12.71
N ASN A 44 -9.42 9.98 -11.51
CA ASN A 44 -9.44 9.22 -10.26
C ASN A 44 -10.68 8.31 -10.28
N PRO A 45 -10.55 7.05 -9.83
CA PRO A 45 -11.70 6.17 -9.75
C PRO A 45 -12.79 6.82 -8.90
N THR A 46 -14.03 6.71 -9.34
CA THR A 46 -15.18 7.27 -8.64
C THR A 46 -15.83 6.19 -7.79
N VAL A 47 -15.96 6.44 -6.50
CA VAL A 47 -16.68 5.60 -5.55
C VAL A 47 -17.82 6.43 -4.96
N SER A 48 -19.03 5.96 -5.16
CA SER A 48 -20.29 6.60 -4.77
C SER A 48 -20.84 6.11 -3.42
N SER A 49 -20.40 4.93 -2.98
CA SER A 49 -20.72 4.38 -1.67
C SER A 49 -19.91 5.04 -0.56
N SER A 50 -20.40 4.93 0.67
CA SER A 50 -19.73 5.44 1.86
C SER A 50 -19.50 4.34 2.88
N ALA A 51 -18.38 4.42 3.59
CA ALA A 51 -18.00 3.52 4.66
C ALA A 51 -17.82 4.29 5.97
N GLN A 52 -18.22 3.65 7.07
CA GLN A 52 -17.92 4.12 8.41
C GLN A 52 -16.48 3.75 8.79
N ASN A 53 -16.03 2.56 8.38
CA ASN A 53 -14.70 2.03 8.68
C ASN A 53 -13.95 1.67 7.39
N ILE A 54 -12.64 1.87 7.38
CA ILE A 54 -11.75 1.37 6.31
C ILE A 54 -10.63 0.56 6.96
N ILE A 55 -10.45 -0.67 6.48
CA ILE A 55 -9.32 -1.54 6.81
C ILE A 55 -8.49 -1.70 5.54
N LEU A 56 -7.28 -1.14 5.53
CA LEU A 56 -6.31 -1.26 4.43
C LEU A 56 -5.24 -2.27 4.82
N LEU A 57 -5.20 -3.41 4.15
CA LEU A 57 -4.17 -4.43 4.32
C LEU A 57 -3.16 -4.35 3.16
N ILE A 58 -1.87 -4.27 3.49
CA ILE A 58 -0.76 -4.14 2.54
C ILE A 58 0.16 -5.36 2.69
N GLY A 59 0.27 -6.18 1.65
CA GLY A 59 1.33 -7.20 1.57
C GLY A 59 2.58 -6.59 0.91
N ASP A 60 3.61 -6.26 1.68
CA ASP A 60 4.85 -5.65 1.13
C ASP A 60 5.50 -6.63 0.13
N GLY A 61 5.75 -6.19 -1.10
CA GLY A 61 6.33 -7.01 -2.16
C GLY A 61 5.39 -8.06 -2.77
N MET A 62 4.11 -8.11 -2.37
CA MET A 62 3.14 -9.14 -2.74
C MET A 62 2.61 -8.98 -4.18
N GLY A 63 3.34 -9.54 -5.15
CA GLY A 63 2.84 -9.71 -6.52
C GLY A 63 1.92 -10.92 -6.72
N GLU A 64 1.20 -10.95 -7.85
CA GLU A 64 0.28 -12.04 -8.23
C GLU A 64 0.91 -13.44 -8.16
N LYS A 65 2.18 -13.56 -8.56
CA LYS A 65 2.90 -14.85 -8.54
C LYS A 65 3.25 -15.35 -7.14
N HIS A 66 3.31 -14.47 -6.13
CA HIS A 66 3.43 -14.90 -4.73
C HIS A 66 2.14 -15.59 -4.28
N ILE A 67 0.99 -14.99 -4.60
CA ILE A 67 -0.35 -15.55 -4.32
C ILE A 67 -0.52 -16.91 -5.01
N GLU A 68 -0.16 -17.01 -6.29
CA GLU A 68 -0.27 -18.27 -7.03
C GLU A 68 0.63 -19.36 -6.44
N VAL A 69 1.89 -19.04 -6.08
CA VAL A 69 2.78 -20.00 -5.42
C VAL A 69 2.22 -20.46 -4.06
N ALA A 70 1.72 -19.54 -3.24
CA ALA A 70 1.15 -19.91 -1.94
C ALA A 70 -0.09 -20.81 -2.10
N LYS A 71 -0.97 -20.53 -3.07
CA LYS A 71 -2.11 -21.41 -3.39
C LYS A 71 -1.67 -22.80 -3.83
N LEU A 72 -0.63 -22.88 -4.67
CA LEU A 72 -0.06 -24.16 -5.12
C LEU A 72 0.51 -24.96 -3.95
N TYR A 73 1.24 -24.30 -3.04
CA TYR A 73 1.80 -24.93 -1.85
C TYR A 73 0.74 -25.44 -0.88
N GLU A 74 -0.23 -24.58 -0.57
CA GLU A 74 -1.30 -24.87 0.40
C GLU A 74 -2.35 -25.84 -0.14
N GLY A 75 -2.43 -26.01 -1.47
CA GLY A 75 -3.43 -26.86 -2.13
C GLY A 75 -4.86 -26.34 -1.97
N LYS A 76 -5.04 -25.05 -1.71
CA LYS A 76 -6.34 -24.38 -1.50
C LYS A 76 -6.30 -22.94 -2.00
N GLU A 77 -7.49 -22.35 -2.18
CA GLU A 77 -7.62 -20.90 -2.37
C GLU A 77 -7.26 -20.15 -1.09
N LEU A 78 -6.71 -18.94 -1.26
CA LEU A 78 -6.52 -18.00 -0.16
C LEU A 78 -7.84 -17.25 0.12
N THR A 79 -7.98 -16.72 1.32
CA THR A 79 -9.14 -15.92 1.72
C THR A 79 -9.26 -14.69 0.83
N MET A 80 -8.15 -13.99 0.59
CA MET A 80 -8.12 -12.79 -0.25
C MET A 80 -8.56 -13.05 -1.71
N THR A 81 -8.35 -14.26 -2.23
CA THR A 81 -8.74 -14.62 -3.61
C THR A 81 -10.15 -15.21 -3.72
N SER A 82 -10.67 -15.80 -2.65
CA SER A 82 -11.96 -16.52 -2.68
C SER A 82 -13.15 -15.71 -2.14
N LYS A 83 -12.92 -14.68 -1.34
CA LYS A 83 -13.99 -13.96 -0.62
C LYS A 83 -14.25 -12.55 -1.13
N PHE A 84 -13.33 -11.96 -1.89
CA PHE A 84 -13.49 -10.61 -2.41
C PHE A 84 -14.36 -10.59 -3.67
N GLY A 85 -15.33 -9.66 -3.71
CA GLY A 85 -16.29 -9.54 -4.81
C GLY A 85 -15.77 -8.78 -6.03
N SER A 86 -14.61 -8.12 -5.92
CA SER A 86 -13.96 -7.39 -7.01
C SER A 86 -12.45 -7.32 -6.80
N SER A 87 -11.71 -7.40 -7.90
CA SER A 87 -10.25 -7.32 -7.94
C SER A 87 -9.76 -6.62 -9.21
N GLY A 88 -8.53 -6.13 -9.16
CA GLY A 88 -7.84 -5.59 -10.32
C GLY A 88 -6.35 -5.44 -10.05
N GLU A 89 -5.70 -4.57 -10.80
CA GLU A 89 -4.26 -4.32 -10.73
C GLU A 89 -3.94 -2.89 -10.31
N LEU A 90 -2.86 -2.74 -9.55
CA LEU A 90 -2.28 -1.48 -9.11
C LEU A 90 -0.96 -1.19 -9.84
N ILE A 91 -0.86 0.01 -10.39
CA ILE A 91 0.39 0.56 -10.92
C ILE A 91 1.16 1.22 -9.78
N THR A 92 2.40 0.77 -9.56
CA THR A 92 3.16 1.09 -8.34
C THR A 92 4.28 2.11 -8.54
N ARG A 93 4.39 2.72 -9.73
CA ARG A 93 5.53 3.59 -10.09
C ARG A 93 5.71 4.75 -9.12
N SER A 94 6.96 5.14 -8.87
CA SER A 94 7.31 6.37 -8.15
C SER A 94 7.83 7.45 -9.10
N LEU A 95 8.25 8.60 -8.57
CA LEU A 95 8.97 9.61 -9.36
C LEU A 95 10.43 9.24 -9.64
N THR A 96 10.92 8.14 -9.07
CA THR A 96 12.24 7.57 -9.37
C THR A 96 12.12 6.62 -10.56
N PRO A 97 12.97 6.73 -11.60
CA PRO A 97 12.96 5.78 -12.71
C PRO A 97 13.20 4.34 -12.24
N GLY A 98 12.33 3.42 -12.65
CA GLY A 98 12.42 1.99 -12.30
C GLY A 98 11.33 1.54 -11.33
N ALA A 99 11.64 0.51 -10.54
CA ALA A 99 10.75 0.03 -9.49
C ALA A 99 10.72 1.03 -8.31
N THR A 100 9.54 1.21 -7.73
CA THR A 100 9.39 1.99 -6.48
C THR A 100 10.04 1.27 -5.31
N ASP A 101 10.29 1.98 -4.22
CA ASP A 101 10.48 1.39 -2.90
C ASP A 101 9.21 1.52 -2.05
N SER A 102 9.15 0.81 -0.91
CA SER A 102 8.00 0.83 0.00
C SER A 102 7.66 2.24 0.48
N ALA A 103 8.64 3.12 0.68
CA ALA A 103 8.40 4.49 1.16
C ALA A 103 7.62 5.33 0.15
N ALA A 104 8.04 5.33 -1.12
CA ALA A 104 7.32 6.09 -2.14
C ALA A 104 5.96 5.49 -2.48
N ALA A 105 5.85 4.16 -2.47
CA ALA A 105 4.59 3.46 -2.72
C ALA A 105 3.57 3.70 -1.60
N ALA A 106 3.96 3.51 -0.34
CA ALA A 106 3.11 3.77 0.81
C ALA A 106 2.75 5.26 0.91
N THR A 107 3.68 6.19 0.60
CA THR A 107 3.35 7.63 0.54
C THR A 107 2.28 7.91 -0.52
N ALA A 108 2.35 7.28 -1.69
CA ALA A 108 1.33 7.45 -2.72
C ALA A 108 -0.05 6.97 -2.25
N MET A 109 -0.13 5.79 -1.63
CA MET A 109 -1.38 5.26 -1.07
C MET A 109 -1.91 6.08 0.12
N ALA A 110 -1.01 6.63 0.95
CA ALA A 110 -1.38 7.36 2.14
C ALA A 110 -1.75 8.83 1.87
N THR A 111 -1.25 9.44 0.78
CA THR A 111 -1.38 10.89 0.54
C THR A 111 -1.94 11.25 -0.83
N GLY A 112 -2.11 10.27 -1.72
CA GLY A 112 -2.47 10.48 -3.12
C GLY A 112 -1.36 11.11 -3.96
N LYS A 113 -0.16 11.31 -3.39
CA LYS A 113 0.94 11.99 -4.07
C LYS A 113 2.11 11.06 -4.33
N LYS A 114 2.46 10.92 -5.60
CA LYS A 114 3.71 10.29 -6.03
C LYS A 114 4.92 11.10 -5.56
N VAL A 115 5.88 10.41 -4.98
CA VAL A 115 7.16 10.97 -4.52
C VAL A 115 8.33 10.14 -5.05
N GLY A 116 9.57 10.60 -4.88
CA GLY A 116 10.75 9.79 -5.19
C GLY A 116 11.01 8.73 -4.13
N ASN A 117 11.79 7.70 -4.45
CA ASN A 117 12.09 6.60 -3.52
C ASN A 117 12.71 7.11 -2.20
N GLY A 118 12.35 6.45 -1.11
CA GLY A 118 12.82 6.76 0.25
C GLY A 118 12.15 7.95 0.92
N ARG A 119 11.16 8.61 0.29
CA ARG A 119 10.41 9.72 0.89
C ARG A 119 9.17 9.17 1.60
N ILE A 120 8.89 9.68 2.80
CA ILE A 120 7.73 9.30 3.61
C ILE A 120 6.93 10.57 3.87
N GLY A 121 5.74 10.68 3.28
CA GLY A 121 4.84 11.80 3.53
C GLY A 121 5.47 13.19 3.31
N TYR A 122 6.46 13.30 2.41
CA TYR A 122 7.25 14.52 2.21
C TYR A 122 7.53 14.77 0.73
N TYR A 123 7.19 15.97 0.25
CA TYR A 123 7.43 16.36 -1.14
C TYR A 123 7.72 17.87 -1.27
N SER A 124 8.72 18.20 -2.09
CA SER A 124 9.03 19.58 -2.49
C SER A 124 9.15 20.61 -1.35
N GLY A 125 9.67 20.22 -0.19
CA GLY A 125 9.85 21.12 0.94
C GLY A 125 8.81 20.99 2.06
N SER A 126 7.71 20.28 1.80
CA SER A 126 6.54 20.26 2.67
C SER A 126 6.11 18.84 3.05
N ASN A 127 5.52 18.71 4.23
CA ASN A 127 4.84 17.51 4.66
C ASN A 127 3.53 17.36 3.88
N LEU A 128 3.23 16.13 3.47
CA LEU A 128 1.99 15.73 2.82
C LEU A 128 1.12 15.07 3.86
N LYS A 129 -0.05 15.67 4.15
CA LYS A 129 -1.00 15.09 5.10
C LYS A 129 -1.40 13.68 4.64
N ASN A 130 -1.29 12.70 5.53
CA ASN A 130 -1.59 11.30 5.26
C ASN A 130 -3.04 10.96 5.65
N PHE A 131 -3.52 9.80 5.19
CA PHE A 131 -4.91 9.40 5.35
C PHE A 131 -5.34 9.19 6.80
N ALA A 132 -4.41 8.78 7.69
CA ALA A 132 -4.71 8.66 9.12
C ALA A 132 -4.96 10.05 9.74
N GLU A 133 -4.18 11.07 9.36
CA GLU A 133 -4.40 12.45 9.79
C GLU A 133 -5.74 13.00 9.28
N TYR A 134 -6.09 12.75 8.02
CA TYR A 134 -7.42 13.10 7.50
C TYR A 134 -8.55 12.38 8.26
N SER A 135 -8.35 11.11 8.62
CA SER A 135 -9.33 10.34 9.39
C SER A 135 -9.51 10.92 10.80
N GLN A 136 -8.41 11.36 11.44
CA GLN A 136 -8.45 12.02 12.75
C GLN A 136 -9.19 13.37 12.70
N GLU A 137 -9.09 14.13 11.61
CA GLU A 137 -9.86 15.37 11.41
C GLU A 137 -11.37 15.12 11.29
N LEU A 138 -11.76 13.90 10.90
CA LEU A 138 -13.15 13.43 10.94
C LEU A 138 -13.54 12.80 12.29
N TYR A 139 -12.70 12.92 13.32
CA TYR A 139 -12.89 12.31 14.64
C TYR A 139 -12.97 10.78 14.61
N LYS A 140 -12.45 10.15 13.56
CA LYS A 140 -12.34 8.69 13.47
C LYS A 140 -11.12 8.22 14.25
N LYS A 141 -11.25 7.06 14.88
CA LYS A 141 -10.09 6.38 15.49
C LYS A 141 -9.13 5.89 14.40
N THR A 142 -7.84 5.83 14.68
CA THR A 142 -6.84 5.39 13.70
C THR A 142 -5.82 4.40 14.27
N GLY A 143 -5.47 3.41 13.44
CA GLY A 143 -4.53 2.36 13.80
C GLY A 143 -3.54 2.01 12.71
N VAL A 144 -2.33 1.63 13.12
CA VAL A 144 -1.27 1.10 12.25
C VAL A 144 -0.73 -0.19 12.88
N VAL A 145 -0.71 -1.27 12.10
CA VAL A 145 -0.24 -2.59 12.52
C VAL A 145 0.73 -3.14 11.47
N THR A 146 1.87 -3.69 11.86
CA THR A 146 2.85 -4.29 10.93
C THR A 146 3.58 -5.47 11.55
N THR A 147 4.12 -6.37 10.73
CA THR A 147 5.04 -7.43 11.18
C THR A 147 6.51 -7.02 11.26
N LYS A 148 6.84 -5.77 10.89
CA LYS A 148 8.18 -5.17 11.00
C LYS A 148 8.22 -4.04 12.02
N SER A 149 9.36 -3.35 12.09
CA SER A 149 9.46 -2.12 12.87
C SER A 149 8.36 -1.15 12.46
N VAL A 150 7.63 -0.60 13.43
CA VAL A 150 6.62 0.43 13.17
C VAL A 150 7.22 1.71 12.58
N THR A 151 8.55 1.86 12.65
CA THR A 151 9.30 2.96 12.03
C THR A 151 9.75 2.67 10.59
N ASP A 152 9.50 1.47 10.05
CA ASP A 152 9.78 1.17 8.65
C ASP A 152 8.82 1.92 7.72
N ALA A 153 9.13 1.94 6.43
CA ALA A 153 8.55 2.86 5.47
C ALA A 153 7.03 2.82 5.35
N THR A 154 6.44 1.63 5.26
CA THR A 154 5.01 1.46 5.07
C THR A 154 4.20 1.98 6.26
N PRO A 155 4.43 1.55 7.52
CA PRO A 155 3.72 2.10 8.68
C PRO A 155 4.00 3.59 8.87
N ALA A 156 5.25 4.02 8.68
CA ALA A 156 5.63 5.41 8.81
C ALA A 156 4.90 6.35 7.83
N ALA A 157 4.54 5.89 6.63
CA ALA A 157 3.80 6.70 5.65
C ALA A 157 2.38 7.07 6.12
N PHE A 158 1.83 6.32 7.06
CA PHE A 158 0.53 6.58 7.69
C PHE A 158 0.65 7.21 9.09
N SER A 159 1.86 7.55 9.55
CA SER A 159 2.07 8.09 10.91
C SER A 159 3.04 9.27 11.00
N SER A 160 3.81 9.54 9.95
CA SER A 160 4.99 10.42 10.03
C SER A 160 5.35 11.04 8.68
N HIS A 161 6.23 12.05 8.73
CA HIS A 161 6.74 12.77 7.56
C HIS A 161 8.25 12.96 7.68
N VAL A 162 9.02 12.29 6.82
CA VAL A 162 10.47 12.42 6.80
C VAL A 162 11.04 12.47 5.38
N LYS A 163 12.17 13.17 5.26
CA LYS A 163 12.88 13.29 3.99
C LYS A 163 13.51 11.97 3.57
N LYS A 164 13.84 11.08 4.49
CA LYS A 164 14.45 9.78 4.19
C LYS A 164 13.89 8.73 5.13
N ARG A 165 13.47 7.58 4.58
CA ARG A 165 12.99 6.41 5.35
C ARG A 165 13.98 5.90 6.39
N SER A 166 15.27 6.20 6.21
CA SER A 166 16.32 5.84 7.17
C SER A 166 16.29 6.68 8.46
N GLN A 167 15.47 7.73 8.55
CA GLN A 167 15.34 8.57 9.74
C GLN A 167 14.42 7.91 10.79
N GLN A 168 14.65 6.64 11.12
CA GLN A 168 13.72 5.84 11.95
C GLN A 168 13.57 6.36 13.39
N GLU A 169 14.63 6.94 13.96
CA GLU A 169 14.56 7.63 15.27
C GLU A 169 13.61 8.83 15.22
N GLU A 170 13.71 9.67 14.18
CA GLU A 170 12.79 10.80 13.97
C GLU A 170 11.35 10.31 13.73
N ILE A 171 11.17 9.21 13.01
CA ILE A 171 9.85 8.58 12.81
C ILE A 171 9.25 8.16 14.17
N ALA A 172 10.03 7.46 15.01
CA ALA A 172 9.58 7.07 16.34
C ALA A 172 9.19 8.29 17.19
N LEU A 173 10.00 9.34 17.18
CA LEU A 173 9.70 10.58 17.90
C LEU A 173 8.43 11.26 17.39
N GLN A 174 8.18 11.28 16.08
CA GLN A 174 6.92 11.78 15.53
C GLN A 174 5.73 10.90 15.92
N GLN A 175 5.89 9.58 15.93
CA GLN A 175 4.85 8.64 16.38
C GLN A 175 4.50 8.87 17.86
N ILE A 176 5.49 9.09 18.72
CA ILE A 176 5.31 9.35 20.15
C ILE A 176 4.70 10.73 20.40
N ARG A 177 5.27 11.78 19.81
CA ARG A 177 5.01 13.18 20.19
C ARG A 177 3.94 13.87 19.34
N ASN A 178 3.75 13.43 18.10
CA ASN A 178 2.99 14.18 17.10
C ASN A 178 1.83 13.38 16.49
N SER A 179 1.89 12.05 16.52
CA SER A 179 0.79 11.23 16.02
C SER A 179 -0.36 11.17 17.04
N ASN A 180 -1.59 11.25 16.55
CA ASN A 180 -2.79 10.99 17.34
C ASN A 180 -3.35 9.58 17.07
N LEU A 181 -2.48 8.61 16.79
CA LEU A 181 -2.89 7.23 16.58
C LEU A 181 -3.45 6.64 17.88
N ASP A 182 -4.55 5.91 17.76
CA ASP A 182 -5.13 5.12 18.84
C ASP A 182 -4.43 3.77 18.95
N VAL A 183 -4.08 3.14 17.82
CA VAL A 183 -3.36 1.87 17.79
C VAL A 183 -2.04 1.99 17.03
N LEU A 184 -0.94 1.51 17.61
CA LEU A 184 0.33 1.31 16.93
C LEU A 184 0.97 0.00 17.36
N PHE A 185 0.86 -1.04 16.54
CA PHE A 185 1.40 -2.38 16.85
C PHE A 185 2.45 -2.81 15.83
N GLY A 186 3.54 -3.37 16.33
CA GLY A 186 4.58 -3.94 15.47
C GLY A 186 5.86 -4.17 16.24
N LEU A 187 6.97 -4.27 15.52
CA LEU A 187 8.31 -4.46 16.09
C LEU A 187 9.02 -3.12 16.29
N GLY A 188 10.32 -3.17 16.61
CA GLY A 188 11.18 -1.99 16.65
C GLY A 188 11.27 -1.35 18.03
N GLN A 189 11.09 -2.13 19.10
CA GLN A 189 11.14 -1.67 20.50
C GLN A 189 12.39 -0.83 20.81
N SER A 190 13.52 -1.16 20.19
CA SER A 190 14.79 -0.44 20.37
C SER A 190 14.73 1.05 19.99
N PHE A 191 13.85 1.45 19.07
CA PHE A 191 13.65 2.87 18.72
C PHE A 191 12.79 3.62 19.74
N PHE A 192 12.00 2.89 20.55
CA PHE A 192 11.06 3.45 21.51
C PHE A 192 11.59 3.41 22.94
N SER A 193 12.37 2.39 23.31
CA SER A 193 12.81 2.16 24.69
C SER A 193 13.60 3.32 25.30
N GLN A 194 14.34 4.08 24.48
CA GLN A 194 15.07 5.27 24.91
C GLN A 194 14.17 6.50 25.15
N TYR A 195 12.91 6.46 24.72
CA TYR A 195 11.93 7.55 24.83
C TYR A 195 10.67 7.13 25.58
N GLU A 196 10.73 6.05 26.36
CA GLU A 196 9.56 5.51 27.07
C GLU A 196 8.93 6.54 28.03
N GLU A 197 9.75 7.40 28.64
CA GLU A 197 9.28 8.51 29.49
C GLU A 197 8.50 9.60 28.72
N GLU A 198 8.66 9.68 27.40
CA GLU A 198 7.96 10.63 26.55
C GLU A 198 6.65 10.08 26.00
N ILE A 199 6.41 8.77 26.15
CA ILE A 199 5.14 8.16 25.79
C ILE A 199 4.09 8.62 26.81
N ASP A 200 3.00 9.20 26.32
CA ASP A 200 1.87 9.61 27.16
C ASP A 200 1.16 8.39 27.77
N ASN A 201 1.69 7.94 28.90
CA ASN A 201 1.15 6.84 29.68
C ASN A 201 -0.04 7.27 30.55
N GLU A 202 -0.52 8.51 30.48
CA GLU A 202 -1.80 8.89 31.10
C GLU A 202 -2.93 8.43 30.19
N THR A 203 -2.86 8.75 28.89
CA THR A 203 -3.94 8.46 27.94
C THR A 203 -3.77 7.14 27.18
N ARG A 204 -2.56 6.58 27.17
CA ARG A 204 -2.22 5.39 26.39
C ARG A 204 -1.66 4.26 27.26
N ASP A 205 -1.91 3.02 26.86
CA ASP A 205 -1.19 1.85 27.36
C ASP A 205 0.00 1.57 26.43
N TYR A 206 1.19 1.39 27.01
CA TYR A 206 2.38 0.94 26.30
C TYR A 206 2.69 -0.51 26.67
N CYS A 207 2.88 -1.37 25.66
CA CYS A 207 3.28 -2.75 25.86
C CYS A 207 4.42 -3.20 24.96
N VAL A 208 5.15 -4.21 25.42
CA VAL A 208 6.29 -4.80 24.71
C VAL A 208 6.17 -6.32 24.58
N SER A 209 5.01 -6.89 24.93
CA SER A 209 4.71 -8.32 24.78
C SER A 209 3.24 -8.57 24.49
N PHE A 210 2.92 -9.73 23.88
CA PHE A 210 1.53 -10.17 23.69
C PHE A 210 0.78 -10.38 25.02
N SER A 211 1.49 -10.76 26.08
CA SER A 211 0.91 -10.90 27.42
C SER A 211 0.43 -9.54 27.96
N GLU A 212 1.25 -8.50 27.80
CA GLU A 212 0.87 -7.14 28.19
C GLU A 212 -0.22 -6.59 27.27
N LEU A 213 -0.14 -6.84 25.95
CA LEU A 213 -1.16 -6.44 24.99
C LEU A 213 -2.56 -6.95 25.40
N ALA A 214 -2.65 -8.20 25.85
CA ALA A 214 -3.90 -8.79 26.34
C ALA A 214 -4.46 -8.09 27.58
N GLN A 215 -3.62 -7.42 28.37
CA GLN A 215 -4.00 -6.74 29.61
C GLN A 215 -4.38 -5.27 29.39
N THR A 216 -4.08 -4.69 28.23
CA THR A 216 -4.40 -3.28 27.90
C THR A 216 -5.90 -3.00 28.00
N GLN A 217 -6.24 -1.85 28.58
CA GLN A 217 -7.62 -1.42 28.88
C GLN A 217 -7.96 -0.04 28.32
N LYS A 218 -6.95 0.79 28.04
CA LYS A 218 -7.17 2.15 27.54
C LYS A 218 -7.61 2.17 26.08
N GLU A 219 -8.19 3.30 25.69
CA GLU A 219 -8.66 3.52 24.32
C GLU A 219 -7.53 3.65 23.32
N LYS A 220 -6.34 4.06 23.77
CA LYS A 220 -5.13 4.12 22.97
C LYS A 220 -4.11 3.11 23.48
N VAL A 221 -3.52 2.37 22.56
CA VAL A 221 -2.53 1.33 22.87
C VAL A 221 -1.41 1.35 21.85
N PHE A 222 -0.17 1.55 22.32
CA PHE A 222 1.04 1.29 21.53
C PHE A 222 1.68 0.00 22.04
N CYS A 223 1.85 -0.97 21.15
CA CYS A 223 2.51 -2.23 21.47
C CYS A 223 3.70 -2.45 20.55
N ILE A 224 4.88 -2.11 21.05
CA ILE A 224 6.11 -2.15 20.26
C ILE A 224 6.96 -3.31 20.77
N LEU A 225 6.89 -4.40 20.03
CA LEU A 225 7.47 -5.69 20.38
C LEU A 225 8.97 -5.75 20.04
N PRO A 226 9.74 -6.63 20.71
CA PRO A 226 11.10 -7.00 20.31
C PRO A 226 11.13 -7.56 18.88
N ASP A 227 12.30 -7.58 18.22
CA ASP A 227 12.44 -7.94 16.80
C ASP A 227 12.00 -9.38 16.44
N ASP A 228 11.93 -10.28 17.41
CA ASP A 228 11.42 -11.66 17.29
C ASP A 228 10.01 -11.82 17.90
N GLY A 229 9.33 -10.70 18.16
CA GLY A 229 8.06 -10.61 18.87
C GLY A 229 6.89 -11.23 18.12
N ILE A 230 6.92 -11.22 16.78
CA ILE A 230 5.85 -11.70 15.90
C ILE A 230 6.30 -12.94 15.14
N SER A 231 5.44 -13.96 15.10
CA SER A 231 5.66 -15.25 14.45
C SER A 231 4.68 -15.49 13.31
N THR A 232 5.11 -16.23 12.29
CA THR A 232 4.24 -16.84 11.27
C THR A 232 3.82 -18.26 11.62
N ILE A 233 4.43 -18.84 12.66
CA ILE A 233 4.18 -20.20 13.14
C ILE A 233 3.49 -20.12 14.51
N GLY A 234 2.41 -20.88 14.67
CA GLY A 234 1.56 -20.84 15.88
C GLY A 234 0.42 -19.84 15.74
N ASN A 235 -0.42 -19.74 16.78
CA ASN A 235 -1.72 -19.06 16.69
C ASN A 235 -1.87 -17.84 17.62
N ASP A 236 -0.87 -17.52 18.44
CA ASP A 236 -0.99 -16.59 19.56
C ASP A 236 -0.17 -15.31 19.40
N ARG A 237 0.84 -15.31 18.52
CA ARG A 237 1.79 -14.19 18.30
C ARG A 237 1.86 -13.73 16.86
N THR A 238 0.73 -13.77 16.15
CA THR A 238 0.65 -13.55 14.69
C THR A 238 0.13 -12.16 14.34
N LEU A 239 0.27 -11.78 13.07
CA LEU A 239 -0.37 -10.58 12.52
C LEU A 239 -1.89 -10.60 12.69
N ALA A 240 -2.51 -11.77 12.56
CA ALA A 240 -3.95 -11.94 12.75
C ALA A 240 -4.38 -11.58 14.18
N VAL A 241 -3.61 -11.98 15.20
CA VAL A 241 -3.90 -11.61 16.61
C VAL A 241 -3.75 -10.11 16.84
N LEU A 242 -2.72 -9.47 16.27
CA LEU A 242 -2.55 -8.02 16.35
C LEU A 242 -3.70 -7.28 15.65
N THR A 243 -4.13 -7.80 14.50
CA THR A 243 -5.25 -7.24 13.72
C THR A 243 -6.56 -7.33 14.49
N ASP A 244 -6.86 -8.49 15.08
CA ASP A 244 -8.05 -8.72 15.89
C ASP A 244 -8.09 -7.77 17.09
N LYS A 245 -6.99 -7.68 17.84
CA LYS A 245 -6.88 -6.75 18.98
C LYS A 245 -7.00 -5.28 18.56
N ALA A 246 -6.45 -4.90 17.41
CA ALA A 246 -6.58 -3.54 16.89
C ALA A 246 -8.05 -3.23 16.55
N LEU A 247 -8.75 -4.16 15.91
CA LEU A 247 -10.18 -4.01 15.59
C LEU A 247 -11.03 -3.92 16.87
N ASP A 248 -10.73 -4.71 17.90
CA ASP A 248 -11.40 -4.61 19.20
C ASP A 248 -11.26 -3.21 19.81
N ILE A 249 -10.06 -2.64 19.83
CA ILE A 249 -9.81 -1.30 20.40
C ILE A 249 -10.48 -0.21 19.56
N LEU A 250 -10.33 -0.28 18.24
CA LEU A 250 -10.82 0.75 17.32
C LEU A 250 -12.34 0.73 17.17
N SER A 251 -12.99 -0.43 17.30
CA SER A 251 -14.45 -0.55 17.19
C SER A 251 -15.19 -0.30 18.49
N LYS A 252 -14.52 -0.45 19.64
CA LYS A 252 -15.14 -0.25 20.96
C LYS A 252 -15.65 1.18 21.14
N ASP A 253 -16.92 1.28 21.48
CA ASP A 253 -17.65 2.52 21.79
C ASP A 253 -17.42 3.62 20.71
N ASN A 254 -17.42 3.23 19.43
CA ASN A 254 -17.01 4.09 18.34
C ASN A 254 -18.08 4.27 17.24
N ASP A 255 -18.90 5.31 17.39
CA ASP A 255 -19.90 5.69 16.40
C ASP A 255 -19.32 6.48 15.21
N GLN A 256 -18.14 7.09 15.35
CA GLN A 256 -17.52 7.85 14.26
C GLN A 256 -16.85 6.93 13.24
N GLY A 257 -16.49 5.71 13.64
CA GLY A 257 -15.78 4.73 12.83
C GLY A 257 -14.26 4.91 12.89
N PHE A 258 -13.54 4.11 12.09
CA PHE A 258 -12.08 4.07 12.18
C PHE A 258 -11.39 3.83 10.84
N PHE A 259 -10.11 4.20 10.77
CA PHE A 259 -9.18 3.75 9.75
C PHE A 259 -8.11 2.85 10.37
N LEU A 260 -7.87 1.67 9.78
CA LEU A 260 -6.82 0.75 10.20
C LEU A 260 -5.96 0.37 8.99
N MET A 261 -4.64 0.56 9.12
CA MET A 261 -3.66 -0.01 8.19
C MET A 261 -2.98 -1.22 8.82
N VAL A 262 -2.93 -2.34 8.08
CA VAL A 262 -2.29 -3.60 8.50
C VAL A 262 -1.27 -4.03 7.44
N GLU A 263 -0.05 -4.37 7.84
CA GLU A 263 1.02 -4.74 6.91
C GLU A 263 1.60 -6.14 7.17
N GLY A 264 1.62 -6.98 6.13
CA GLY A 264 2.44 -8.18 6.04
C GLY A 264 3.82 -7.84 5.46
N ALA A 265 4.72 -7.29 6.28
CA ALA A 265 5.95 -6.63 5.83
C ALA A 265 7.10 -7.58 5.44
N LYS A 266 7.04 -8.82 5.91
CA LYS A 266 8.13 -9.80 5.74
C LYS A 266 7.99 -10.67 4.48
N ILE A 267 6.88 -10.54 3.74
CA ILE A 267 6.73 -11.13 2.38
C ILE A 267 7.84 -10.60 1.46
N ASP A 268 8.05 -9.28 1.45
CA ASP A 268 9.14 -8.62 0.73
C ASP A 268 10.52 -9.10 1.19
N THR A 269 10.72 -9.20 2.51
CA THR A 269 12.02 -9.61 3.08
C THR A 269 12.42 -11.01 2.63
N ALA A 270 11.50 -11.96 2.74
CA ALA A 270 11.71 -13.31 2.26
C ALA A 270 11.95 -13.34 0.73
N SER A 271 11.31 -12.45 -0.02
CA SER A 271 11.49 -12.34 -1.47
C SER A 271 12.83 -11.72 -1.87
N HIS A 272 13.37 -10.75 -1.13
CA HIS A 272 14.77 -10.27 -1.30
C HIS A 272 15.79 -11.37 -0.99
N GLU A 273 15.47 -12.26 -0.06
CA GLU A 273 16.31 -13.40 0.29
C GLU A 273 16.23 -14.52 -0.76
N ASN A 274 15.21 -14.49 -1.64
CA ASN A 274 14.76 -15.60 -2.48
C ASN A 274 14.40 -16.86 -1.66
N ASN A 275 13.79 -16.68 -0.49
CA ASN A 275 13.37 -17.78 0.37
C ASN A 275 11.87 -18.02 0.18
N ILE A 276 11.52 -18.94 -0.72
CA ILE A 276 10.15 -19.16 -1.15
C ILE A 276 9.28 -19.71 -0.01
N GLN A 277 9.84 -20.58 0.84
CA GLN A 277 9.11 -21.14 1.97
C GLN A 277 8.80 -20.07 3.02
N SER A 278 9.76 -19.22 3.36
CA SER A 278 9.52 -18.11 4.28
C SER A 278 8.51 -17.13 3.68
N MET A 279 8.58 -16.86 2.37
CA MET A 279 7.61 -16.00 1.70
C MET A 279 6.19 -16.57 1.78
N ILE A 280 6.00 -17.87 1.52
CA ILE A 280 4.70 -18.55 1.63
C ILE A 280 4.16 -18.45 3.06
N ASN A 281 5.00 -18.66 4.07
CA ASN A 281 4.59 -18.58 5.48
C ASN A 281 4.13 -17.16 5.85
N GLU A 282 4.87 -16.13 5.43
CA GLU A 282 4.50 -14.73 5.67
C GLU A 282 3.24 -14.33 4.92
N LEU A 283 3.06 -14.80 3.68
CA LEU A 283 1.86 -14.53 2.88
C LEU A 283 0.63 -15.24 3.46
N THR A 284 0.78 -16.45 3.96
CA THR A 284 -0.31 -17.19 4.62
C THR A 284 -0.71 -16.53 5.94
N ALA A 285 0.26 -16.10 6.74
CA ALA A 285 -0.01 -15.34 7.96
C ALA A 285 -0.67 -13.97 7.67
N PHE A 286 -0.35 -13.35 6.54
CA PHE A 286 -1.06 -12.16 6.05
C PHE A 286 -2.49 -12.48 5.61
N ASP A 287 -2.73 -13.60 4.91
CA ASP A 287 -4.08 -14.04 4.53
C ASP A 287 -4.96 -14.34 5.76
N ASP A 288 -4.38 -14.86 6.85
CA ASP A 288 -5.10 -15.03 8.12
C ASP A 288 -5.55 -13.67 8.71
N ALA A 289 -4.72 -12.62 8.60
CA ALA A 289 -5.11 -11.27 8.99
C ALA A 289 -6.19 -10.68 8.07
N VAL A 290 -6.14 -10.99 6.76
CA VAL A 290 -7.22 -10.67 5.82
C VAL A 290 -8.52 -11.36 6.23
N ALA A 291 -8.47 -12.62 6.66
CA ALA A 291 -9.64 -13.35 7.15
C ALA A 291 -10.25 -12.71 8.39
N VAL A 292 -9.43 -12.25 9.35
CA VAL A 292 -9.90 -11.48 10.51
C VAL A 292 -10.62 -10.21 10.08
N ALA A 293 -10.03 -9.41 9.17
CA ALA A 293 -10.63 -8.18 8.68
C ALA A 293 -11.96 -8.41 7.94
N LEU A 294 -12.04 -9.45 7.10
CA LEU A 294 -13.26 -9.83 6.41
C LEU A 294 -14.36 -10.33 7.36
N ASN A 295 -13.99 -11.11 8.38
CA ASN A 295 -14.92 -11.56 9.41
C ASN A 295 -15.50 -10.36 10.17
N PHE A 296 -14.67 -9.39 10.54
CA PHE A 296 -15.14 -8.14 11.13
C PHE A 296 -16.09 -7.38 10.20
N ALA A 297 -15.72 -7.19 8.93
CA ALA A 297 -16.55 -6.46 7.96
C ALA A 297 -17.87 -7.17 7.64
N SER A 298 -17.90 -8.51 7.69
CA SER A 298 -19.14 -9.28 7.53
C SER A 298 -20.16 -9.04 8.65
N SER A 299 -19.68 -8.74 9.86
CA SER A 299 -20.51 -8.38 11.01
C SER A 299 -20.75 -6.88 11.14
N ASN A 300 -19.97 -6.06 10.43
CA ASN A 300 -20.00 -4.60 10.45
C ASN A 300 -20.11 -4.06 9.01
N PRO A 301 -21.28 -4.12 8.36
CA PRO A 301 -21.44 -3.95 6.91
C PRO A 301 -21.05 -2.57 6.36
N ASN A 302 -20.92 -1.55 7.22
CA ASN A 302 -20.38 -0.23 6.85
C ASN A 302 -18.84 -0.19 6.88
N THR A 303 -18.18 -1.32 6.69
CA THR A 303 -16.72 -1.45 6.70
C THR A 303 -16.23 -1.86 5.32
N THR A 304 -15.33 -1.06 4.74
CA THR A 304 -14.59 -1.44 3.54
C THR A 304 -13.29 -2.11 3.93
N VAL A 305 -13.00 -3.24 3.30
CA VAL A 305 -11.69 -3.91 3.37
C VAL A 305 -11.01 -3.78 2.02
N LEU A 306 -9.80 -3.22 2.02
CA LEU A 306 -8.92 -3.11 0.85
C LEU A 306 -7.70 -3.99 1.11
N VAL A 307 -7.37 -4.89 0.18
CA VAL A 307 -6.11 -5.65 0.20
C VAL A 307 -5.30 -5.22 -1.02
N VAL A 308 -4.08 -4.76 -0.79
CA VAL A 308 -3.19 -4.24 -1.84
C VAL A 308 -1.76 -4.72 -1.60
N ALA A 309 -0.86 -4.38 -2.53
CA ALA A 309 0.57 -4.40 -2.29
C ALA A 309 1.19 -3.07 -2.72
N ASP A 310 2.37 -2.78 -2.22
CA ASP A 310 3.11 -1.55 -2.50
C ASP A 310 3.96 -1.67 -3.78
N HIS A 311 4.57 -2.82 -4.03
CA HIS A 311 5.29 -3.23 -5.25
C HIS A 311 5.42 -4.76 -5.35
N GLU A 312 6.00 -5.27 -6.44
CA GLU A 312 6.30 -6.70 -6.60
C GLU A 312 7.79 -6.96 -6.39
N THR A 313 8.15 -8.00 -5.64
CA THR A 313 9.54 -8.37 -5.38
C THR A 313 9.93 -9.71 -5.97
N GLY A 314 11.16 -9.83 -6.46
CA GLY A 314 11.77 -11.12 -6.76
C GLY A 314 11.43 -11.77 -8.11
N ARG A 315 10.35 -11.33 -8.77
CA ARG A 315 9.93 -11.81 -10.09
C ARG A 315 9.84 -13.33 -10.15
N ILE A 316 8.94 -13.90 -9.34
CA ILE A 316 8.68 -15.33 -9.37
C ILE A 316 8.21 -15.76 -10.78
N LYS A 317 8.77 -16.86 -11.27
CA LYS A 317 8.43 -17.54 -12.52
C LYS A 317 8.01 -18.97 -12.22
N ILE A 318 6.70 -19.19 -12.20
CA ILE A 318 6.14 -20.52 -12.00
C ILE A 318 6.39 -21.35 -13.27
N PRO A 319 6.91 -22.59 -13.16
CA PRO A 319 7.16 -23.46 -14.30
C PRO A 319 5.85 -23.93 -14.94
N ALA A 320 5.91 -24.43 -16.18
CA ALA A 320 4.71 -24.81 -16.95
C ALA A 320 3.90 -25.95 -16.31
N ASN A 321 4.56 -26.89 -15.62
CA ASN A 321 3.92 -27.99 -14.88
C ASN A 321 4.38 -27.91 -13.40
N PRO A 322 3.81 -26.99 -12.60
CA PRO A 322 4.26 -26.76 -11.23
C PRO A 322 3.84 -27.90 -10.31
N GLU A 323 2.69 -28.55 -10.54
CA GLU A 323 2.19 -29.68 -9.74
C GLU A 323 3.08 -30.93 -9.81
N ALA A 324 3.96 -31.00 -10.81
CA ALA A 324 4.88 -32.12 -11.01
C ALA A 324 6.29 -31.84 -10.44
N GLN A 325 6.51 -30.69 -9.80
CA GLN A 325 7.80 -30.24 -9.31
C GLN A 325 7.68 -29.71 -7.88
N ASP A 326 8.73 -29.90 -7.09
CA ASP A 326 8.81 -29.26 -5.78
C ASP A 326 8.93 -27.74 -5.95
N ILE A 327 8.24 -26.98 -5.11
CA ILE A 327 8.36 -25.53 -5.04
C ILE A 327 9.79 -25.19 -4.61
N SER A 328 10.45 -24.27 -5.33
CA SER A 328 11.88 -24.01 -5.21
C SER A 328 12.22 -22.53 -5.25
N ASP A 329 13.24 -22.14 -4.49
CA ASP A 329 13.86 -20.81 -4.49
C ASP A 329 14.37 -20.40 -5.89
N ASP A 330 14.69 -21.36 -6.75
CA ASP A 330 15.13 -21.12 -8.14
C ASP A 330 14.02 -20.52 -9.03
N TRP A 331 12.77 -20.46 -8.55
CA TRP A 331 11.68 -19.82 -9.27
C TRP A 331 11.77 -18.29 -9.21
N TYR A 332 12.54 -17.73 -8.28
CA TYR A 332 12.89 -16.31 -8.28
C TYR A 332 13.85 -15.97 -9.42
N SER A 333 13.65 -14.83 -10.08
CA SER A 333 14.54 -14.39 -11.17
C SER A 333 15.27 -13.08 -10.90
N THR A 334 15.04 -12.48 -9.75
CA THR A 334 15.82 -11.38 -9.19
C THR A 334 15.65 -11.37 -7.67
N LYS A 335 16.45 -10.59 -6.96
CA LYS A 335 16.22 -10.25 -5.55
C LYS A 335 15.57 -8.87 -5.38
N ASN A 336 15.44 -8.10 -6.46
CA ASN A 336 14.99 -6.72 -6.39
C ASN A 336 13.47 -6.60 -6.57
N HIS A 337 12.94 -5.43 -6.20
CA HIS A 337 11.61 -5.01 -6.63
C HIS A 337 11.53 -4.95 -8.16
N THR A 338 10.33 -5.02 -8.70
CA THR A 338 10.07 -4.92 -10.13
C THR A 338 8.95 -3.93 -10.44
N ILE A 339 8.79 -3.66 -11.74
CA ILE A 339 7.78 -2.75 -12.28
C ILE A 339 6.46 -3.44 -12.61
N ARG A 340 6.29 -4.71 -12.22
CA ARG A 340 5.04 -5.44 -12.43
C ARG A 340 3.94 -4.77 -11.60
N ASN A 341 2.75 -4.71 -12.19
CA ASN A 341 1.57 -4.35 -11.42
C ASN A 341 1.33 -5.41 -10.34
N VAL A 342 0.66 -5.00 -9.27
CA VAL A 342 0.31 -5.86 -8.14
C VAL A 342 -1.20 -5.94 -8.00
N PRO A 343 -1.75 -7.02 -7.42
CA PRO A 343 -3.20 -7.14 -7.29
C PRO A 343 -3.75 -6.16 -6.24
N TYR A 344 -5.00 -5.76 -6.43
CA TYR A 344 -5.84 -5.22 -5.38
C TYR A 344 -7.16 -5.98 -5.27
N TYR A 345 -7.74 -5.97 -4.07
CA TYR A 345 -9.03 -6.56 -3.76
C TYR A 345 -9.85 -5.59 -2.90
N ILE A 346 -11.17 -5.52 -3.13
CA ILE A 346 -12.09 -4.70 -2.34
C ILE A 346 -13.34 -5.49 -1.91
N TYR A 347 -13.73 -5.33 -0.65
CA TYR A 347 -14.93 -5.91 -0.04
C TYR A 347 -15.66 -4.84 0.77
N GLY A 348 -17.00 -4.89 0.78
CA GLY A 348 -17.86 -3.90 1.44
C GLY A 348 -18.23 -2.72 0.53
N PRO A 349 -18.54 -1.54 1.09
CA PRO A 349 -18.76 -0.33 0.31
C PRO A 349 -17.60 -0.07 -0.66
N GLY A 350 -17.92 0.16 -1.94
CA GLY A 350 -16.97 0.39 -3.04
C GLY A 350 -16.75 -0.84 -3.94
N THR A 351 -17.25 -2.02 -3.53
CA THR A 351 -17.14 -3.25 -4.32
C THR A 351 -17.85 -3.09 -5.67
N GLY A 352 -17.14 -3.40 -6.76
CA GLY A 352 -17.64 -3.28 -8.13
C GLY A 352 -17.56 -1.87 -8.74
N GLU A 353 -17.06 -0.89 -7.99
CA GLU A 353 -16.97 0.51 -8.45
C GLU A 353 -15.56 0.86 -8.98
N LEU A 354 -14.53 0.08 -8.64
CA LEU A 354 -13.17 0.34 -9.05
C LEU A 354 -12.85 -0.20 -10.46
N PRO A 355 -12.11 0.54 -11.31
CA PRO A 355 -11.61 0.06 -12.59
C PRO A 355 -10.64 -1.13 -12.44
N SER A 356 -10.56 -1.99 -13.45
CA SER A 356 -9.67 -3.17 -13.42
C SER A 356 -8.18 -2.84 -13.26
N ILE A 357 -7.76 -1.62 -13.61
CA ILE A 357 -6.40 -1.12 -13.39
C ILE A 357 -6.52 0.31 -12.83
N ILE A 358 -5.85 0.56 -11.71
CA ILE A 358 -5.73 1.87 -11.07
C ILE A 358 -4.28 2.14 -10.69
N ASP A 359 -3.93 3.39 -10.38
CA ASP A 359 -2.63 3.74 -9.84
C ASP A 359 -2.66 3.65 -8.30
N ASN A 360 -1.53 3.32 -7.65
CA ASN A 360 -1.49 3.25 -6.19
C ASN A 360 -1.80 4.59 -5.48
N SER A 361 -1.68 5.75 -6.15
CA SER A 361 -2.19 7.01 -5.60
C SER A 361 -3.72 7.09 -5.56
N ASP A 362 -4.41 6.30 -6.37
CA ASP A 362 -5.87 6.27 -6.41
C ASP A 362 -6.45 5.65 -5.14
N ILE A 363 -5.70 4.78 -4.44
CA ILE A 363 -6.11 4.21 -3.15
C ILE A 363 -6.48 5.31 -2.15
N PHE A 364 -5.69 6.39 -2.11
CA PHE A 364 -6.00 7.55 -1.28
C PHE A 364 -7.34 8.20 -1.68
N ALA A 365 -7.53 8.46 -2.98
CA ALA A 365 -8.76 9.08 -3.48
C ALA A 365 -10.00 8.20 -3.22
N VAL A 366 -9.86 6.88 -3.34
CA VAL A 366 -10.91 5.91 -3.01
C VAL A 366 -11.26 5.98 -1.53
N MET A 367 -10.27 5.94 -0.65
CA MET A 367 -10.50 6.01 0.80
C MET A 367 -11.12 7.36 1.21
N CYS A 368 -10.70 8.47 0.59
CA CYS A 368 -11.32 9.78 0.80
C CYS A 368 -12.79 9.80 0.39
N GLN A 369 -13.15 9.24 -0.77
CA GLN A 369 -14.55 9.17 -1.22
C GLN A 369 -15.40 8.31 -0.28
N LEU A 370 -14.90 7.16 0.16
CA LEU A 370 -15.58 6.30 1.12
C LEU A 370 -15.89 7.02 2.44
N PHE A 371 -14.98 7.88 2.92
CA PHE A 371 -15.18 8.70 4.11
C PHE A 371 -15.86 10.05 3.85
N GLY A 372 -16.28 10.34 2.61
CA GLY A 372 -16.94 11.59 2.25
C GLY A 372 -16.04 12.83 2.31
N ILE A 373 -14.73 12.66 2.17
CA ILE A 373 -13.73 13.73 2.13
C ILE A 373 -13.72 14.33 0.72
N ASN A 374 -14.40 15.47 0.55
CA ASN A 374 -14.62 16.13 -0.74
C ASN A 374 -13.47 17.07 -1.18
N SER A 375 -12.34 17.10 -0.48
CA SER A 375 -11.34 18.19 -0.59
C SER A 375 -10.09 17.86 -1.42
N LEU A 376 -10.20 17.05 -2.48
CA LEU A 376 -9.05 16.70 -3.34
C LEU A 376 -9.17 17.23 -4.76
#